data_AF-A0A437K7K8-F1
#
_entry.id   AF-A0A437K7K8-F1
#
_cell.length_a   1.000
_cell.length_b   1.000
_cell.length_c   1.000
_cell.angle_alpha   90.00
_cell.angle_beta   90.00
_cell.angle_gamma   90.00
#
_symmetry.space_group_name_H-M   'P 1'
#
loop_
_entity.id
_entity.type
_entity.pdbx_description
1 polymer ?
#
loop_
_entity_poly.entity_id
_entity_poly.type
_entity_poly.pdbx_seq_one_letter_code
_entity_poly.pdbx_strand_id
1 'polypeptide(L)'
;MRKVTVPIDMSSEQKSILGIISTRQLIYLISGGAIAYAYIPSVFKLFPGIIAGVIGCVISVVPLAVIIFIFGFLKKSKLHLHYDQYFLIKLGYKNQIGIWRRGTKPKDWMVNK
;
A
#
# COMPACT_ATOMS: atom_id res chain seq x y z
N MET A 1 -30.88 3.98 7.38
CA MET A 1 -29.52 4.15 6.81
C MET A 1 -29.62 4.17 5.30
N ARG A 2 -29.16 5.25 4.65
CA ARG A 2 -29.09 5.36 3.19
C ARG A 2 -27.94 4.48 2.70
N LYS A 3 -28.24 3.39 1.99
CA LYS A 3 -27.22 2.57 1.32
C LYS A 3 -26.71 3.36 0.11
N VAL A 4 -25.43 3.73 0.11
CA VAL A 4 -24.77 4.39 -1.02
C VAL A 4 -23.76 3.41 -1.57
N THR A 5 -23.91 3.05 -2.84
CA THR A 5 -22.93 2.25 -3.57
C THR A 5 -21.74 3.13 -3.91
N VAL A 6 -20.63 2.91 -3.21
CA VAL A 6 -19.35 3.56 -3.48
C VAL A 6 -18.60 2.68 -4.49
N PRO A 7 -17.92 3.25 -5.50
CA PRO A 7 -17.17 2.47 -6.50
C PRO A 7 -15.97 1.69 -5.92
N ILE A 8 -15.65 1.89 -4.65
CA ILE A 8 -14.50 1.30 -3.95
C ILE A 8 -15.02 0.65 -2.67
N ASP A 9 -14.51 -0.55 -2.38
CA ASP A 9 -14.82 -1.26 -1.15
C ASP A 9 -14.23 -0.52 0.07
N MET A 10 -15.12 0.05 0.88
CA MET A 10 -14.76 0.76 2.11
C MET A 10 -14.60 -0.18 3.31
N SER A 11 -15.02 -1.46 3.20
CA SER A 11 -14.98 -2.40 4.33
C SER A 11 -13.56 -2.77 4.74
N SER A 12 -12.66 -2.88 3.75
CA SER A 12 -11.23 -3.15 3.98
C SER A 12 -10.44 -1.96 4.53
N GLU A 13 -10.95 -0.73 4.37
CA GLU A 13 -10.36 0.51 4.93
C GLU A 13 -10.79 0.79 6.37
N GLN A 14 -11.87 0.14 6.83
CA GLN A 14 -12.33 0.30 8.20
C GLN A 14 -11.29 -0.26 9.18
N LYS A 15 -11.03 0.48 10.25
CA LYS A 15 -10.14 0.04 11.33
C LYS A 15 -10.81 -1.08 12.13
N SER A 16 -10.62 -2.31 11.68
CA SER A 16 -11.24 -3.51 12.22
C SER A 16 -10.49 -4.06 13.44
N ILE A 17 -9.17 -3.86 13.50
CA ILE A 17 -8.31 -4.43 14.54
C ILE A 17 -8.02 -3.38 15.60
N LEU A 18 -8.59 -3.59 16.80
CA LEU A 18 -8.45 -2.72 17.98
C LEU A 18 -8.84 -1.25 17.72
N GLY A 19 -9.52 -0.95 16.60
CA GLY A 19 -9.79 0.43 16.15
C GLY A 19 -8.55 1.22 15.72
N ILE A 20 -7.38 0.58 15.62
CA ILE A 20 -6.10 1.24 15.31
C ILE A 20 -5.68 0.95 13.87
N ILE A 21 -5.78 -0.31 13.44
CA ILE A 21 -5.23 -0.82 12.19
C ILE A 21 -6.36 -1.38 11.29
N SER A 22 -6.28 -1.07 10.00
CA SER A 22 -7.15 -1.66 8.96
C SER A 22 -6.67 -3.04 8.51
N THR A 23 -7.57 -3.90 8.03
CA THR A 23 -7.22 -5.23 7.53
C THR A 23 -6.12 -5.16 6.46
N ARG A 24 -6.12 -4.12 5.61
CA ARG A 24 -5.07 -3.91 4.60
C ARG A 24 -3.70 -3.64 5.23
N GLN A 25 -3.63 -2.71 6.19
CA GLN A 25 -2.38 -2.41 6.90
C GLN A 25 -1.83 -3.65 7.59
N LEU A 26 -2.71 -4.49 8.15
CA LEU A 26 -2.32 -5.76 8.75
C LEU A 26 -1.66 -6.68 7.72
N ILE A 27 -2.23 -6.82 6.52
CA ILE A 27 -1.65 -7.66 5.45
C ILE A 27 -0.22 -7.19 5.11
N TYR A 28 0.00 -5.87 4.99
CA TYR A 28 1.33 -5.32 4.73
C TYR A 28 2.32 -5.55 5.88
N LEU A 29 1.86 -5.45 7.13
CA LEU A 29 2.70 -5.72 8.30
C LEU A 29 3.07 -7.21 8.42
N ILE A 30 2.10 -8.11 8.23
CA ILE A 30 2.32 -9.56 8.29
C ILE A 30 3.24 -10.01 7.15
N SER A 31 2.93 -9.62 5.91
CA SER A 31 3.76 -9.99 4.75
C SER A 31 5.17 -9.41 4.86
N GLY A 32 5.29 -8.14 5.26
CA GLY A 32 6.56 -7.49 5.52
C GLY A 32 7.38 -8.16 6.62
N GLY A 33 6.73 -8.50 7.74
CA GLY A 33 7.36 -9.21 8.85
C GLY A 33 7.83 -10.62 8.45
N ALA A 34 7.03 -11.35 7.67
CA ALA A 34 7.39 -12.67 7.17
C ALA A 34 8.61 -12.61 6.23
N ILE A 35 8.65 -11.62 5.32
CA ILE A 35 9.80 -11.39 4.44
C ILE A 35 11.04 -11.06 5.26
N ALA A 36 10.94 -10.11 6.20
CA ALA A 36 12.04 -9.73 7.08
C ALA A 36 12.60 -10.94 7.85
N TYR A 37 11.70 -11.74 8.45
CA TYR A 37 12.09 -12.94 9.19
C TYR A 37 12.85 -13.95 8.32
N ALA A 38 12.46 -14.10 7.04
CA ALA A 38 13.09 -15.05 6.14
C ALA A 38 14.53 -14.66 5.73
N TYR A 39 14.80 -13.37 5.46
CA TYR A 39 16.12 -12.96 4.95
C TYR A 39 17.10 -12.45 6.01
N ILE A 40 16.63 -11.99 7.18
CA ILE A 40 17.50 -11.46 8.26
C ILE A 40 18.62 -12.45 8.65
N PRO A 41 18.37 -13.77 8.82
CA PRO A 41 19.43 -14.72 9.16
C PRO A 41 20.54 -14.78 8.11
N SER A 42 20.18 -14.67 6.83
CA SER A 42 21.16 -14.63 5.72
C SER A 42 21.97 -13.35 5.75
N VAL A 43 21.33 -12.20 5.99
CA VAL A 43 22.02 -10.90 6.09
C VAL A 43 22.96 -10.87 7.29
N PHE A 44 22.55 -11.41 8.44
CA PHE A 44 23.37 -11.45 9.64
C PHE A 44 24.69 -12.23 9.44
N LYS A 45 24.64 -13.32 8.67
CA LYS A 45 25.81 -14.15 8.36
C LYS A 45 26.83 -13.47 7.44
N LEU A 46 26.46 -12.39 6.75
CA LEU A 46 27.37 -11.66 5.85
C LEU A 46 28.36 -10.77 6.62
N PHE A 47 28.08 -10.44 7.87
CA PHE A 47 28.91 -9.52 8.65
C PHE A 47 29.73 -10.26 9.71
N PRO A 48 31.02 -9.94 9.84
CA PRO A 48 31.84 -10.46 10.92
C PRO A 48 31.47 -9.73 12.23
N GLY A 49 31.00 -10.49 13.22
CA GLY A 49 30.73 -9.99 14.57
C GLY A 49 29.28 -9.53 14.80
N ILE A 50 28.85 -9.66 16.05
CA ILE A 50 27.45 -9.46 16.46
C ILE A 50 26.98 -8.02 16.21
N ILE A 51 27.81 -7.03 16.56
CA ILE A 51 27.46 -5.60 16.45
C ILE A 51 27.29 -5.21 14.97
N ALA A 52 28.24 -5.58 14.12
CA ALA A 52 28.18 -5.28 12.68
C ALA A 52 26.99 -5.99 12.01
N GLY A 53 26.71 -7.24 12.39
CA GLY A 53 25.55 -7.98 11.90
C GLY A 53 24.22 -7.34 12.28
N VAL A 54 24.06 -6.86 13.52
CA VAL A 54 22.84 -6.14 13.95
C VAL A 54 22.65 -4.86 13.14
N ILE A 55 23.70 -4.06 12.97
CA ILE A 55 23.64 -2.81 12.19
C ILE A 55 23.28 -3.10 10.73
N GLY A 56 23.91 -4.11 10.12
CA GLY A 56 23.63 -4.55 8.75
C GLY A 56 22.17 -4.99 8.57
N CYS A 57 21.63 -5.76 9.52
CA CYS A 57 20.23 -6.17 9.51
C CYS A 57 19.28 -4.95 9.60
N VAL A 58 19.53 -4.01 10.52
CA VAL A 58 18.70 -2.80 10.65
C VAL A 58 18.68 -2.02 9.34
N ILE A 59 19.85 -1.77 8.74
CA ILE A 59 19.95 -1.05 7.46
C ILE A 59 19.20 -1.79 6.35
N SER A 60 19.29 -3.12 6.30
CA SER A 60 18.60 -3.92 5.28
C SER A 60 17.08 -3.89 5.39
N VAL A 61 16.54 -3.71 6.61
CA VAL A 61 15.09 -3.64 6.85
C VAL A 61 14.51 -2.29 6.45
N VAL A 62 15.31 -1.21 6.45
CA VAL A 62 14.86 0.14 6.07
C VAL A 62 14.13 0.19 4.71
N PRO A 63 14.70 -0.30 3.59
CA PRO A 63 14.00 -0.25 2.30
C PRO A 63 12.68 -1.02 2.31
N LEU A 64 12.64 -2.18 3.01
CA LEU A 64 11.40 -2.94 3.17
C LEU A 64 10.35 -2.16 3.96
N ALA A 65 10.75 -1.54 5.08
CA ALA A 65 9.88 -0.74 5.92
C ALA A 65 9.31 0.47 5.15
N VAL A 66 10.11 1.11 4.31
CA VAL A 66 9.66 2.23 3.45
C VAL A 66 8.58 1.77 2.47
N ILE A 67 8.75 0.60 1.84
CA ILE A 67 7.75 0.04 0.92
C ILE A 67 6.44 -0.25 1.67
N ILE A 68 6.52 -0.93 2.81
CA ILE A 68 5.35 -1.24 3.65
C ILE A 68 4.63 0.04 4.06
N PHE A 69 5.37 1.08 4.43
CA PHE A 69 4.80 2.35 4.85
C PHE A 69 4.06 3.06 3.71
N ILE A 70 4.67 3.13 2.52
CA ILE A 70 4.09 3.79 1.35
C ILE A 70 2.78 3.11 0.94
N PHE A 71 2.76 1.79 0.82
CA PHE A 71 1.57 1.06 0.36
C PHE A 71 0.52 0.87 1.46
N GLY A 72 0.94 0.66 2.71
CA GLY A 72 0.04 0.42 3.82
C GLY A 72 -0.64 1.69 4.35
N PHE A 73 0.10 2.80 4.45
CA PHE A 73 -0.32 3.97 5.23
C PHE A 73 -0.56 5.23 4.40
N LEU A 74 0.21 5.45 3.32
CA LEU A 74 0.03 6.66 2.55
C LEU A 74 -1.25 6.63 1.71
N LYS A 75 -1.90 7.79 1.63
CA LYS A 75 -3.13 8.02 0.86
C LYS A 75 -2.90 9.18 -0.09
N LYS A 76 -3.42 9.06 -1.31
CA LYS A 76 -3.42 10.14 -2.28
C LYS A 76 -4.56 11.10 -1.96
N SER A 77 -4.23 12.23 -1.33
CA SER A 77 -5.20 13.21 -0.81
C SER A 77 -6.29 13.59 -1.83
N LYS A 78 -5.91 13.91 -3.07
CA LYS A 78 -6.87 14.34 -4.11
C LYS A 78 -7.90 13.29 -4.52
N LEU A 79 -7.57 12.01 -4.39
CA LEU A 79 -8.42 10.90 -4.85
C LEU A 79 -9.05 10.12 -3.70
N HIS A 80 -8.65 10.43 -2.45
CA HIS A 80 -8.98 9.63 -1.28
C HIS A 80 -8.77 8.12 -1.51
N LEU A 81 -7.74 7.76 -2.27
CA LEU A 81 -7.34 6.38 -2.57
C LEU A 81 -5.98 6.09 -1.96
N HIS A 82 -5.81 4.88 -1.46
CA HIS A 82 -4.48 4.41 -1.06
C HIS A 82 -3.61 4.09 -2.26
N TYR A 83 -2.30 4.10 -2.07
CA TYR A 83 -1.36 3.98 -3.19
C TYR A 83 -1.49 2.63 -3.91
N ASP A 84 -1.74 1.55 -3.18
CA ASP A 84 -1.99 0.21 -3.74
C ASP A 84 -3.14 0.21 -4.76
N GLN A 85 -4.31 0.70 -4.36
CA GLN A 85 -5.50 0.80 -5.20
C GLN A 85 -5.28 1.80 -6.33
N TYR A 86 -4.65 2.94 -6.03
CA TYR A 86 -4.32 3.93 -7.05
C TYR A 86 -3.44 3.33 -8.15
N PHE A 87 -2.40 2.57 -7.80
CA PHE A 87 -1.51 1.95 -8.77
C PHE A 87 -2.20 0.82 -9.55
N LEU A 88 -3.01 -0.02 -8.89
CA LEU A 88 -3.80 -1.06 -9.56
C LEU A 88 -4.75 -0.46 -10.61
N ILE A 89 -5.50 0.58 -10.24
CA ILE A 89 -6.38 1.28 -11.17
C ILE A 89 -5.53 1.93 -12.28
N LYS A 90 -4.43 2.60 -11.93
CA LYS A 90 -3.50 3.23 -12.88
C LYS A 90 -2.96 2.25 -13.92
N LEU A 91 -2.61 1.03 -13.52
CA LEU A 91 -2.15 -0.03 -14.42
C LEU A 91 -3.28 -0.55 -15.33
N GLY A 92 -4.49 -0.68 -14.80
CA GLY A 92 -5.66 -1.12 -15.54
C GLY A 92 -6.19 -0.13 -16.60
N TYR A 93 -5.91 1.17 -16.48
CA TYR A 93 -6.37 2.19 -17.44
C TYR A 93 -5.98 1.90 -18.89
N LYS A 94 -4.81 1.28 -19.13
CA LYS A 94 -4.36 0.96 -20.50
C LYS A 94 -5.25 -0.07 -21.20
N ASN A 95 -5.93 -0.90 -20.41
CA ASN A 95 -6.76 -1.99 -20.91
C ASN A 95 -8.25 -1.61 -20.97
N GLN A 96 -8.62 -0.40 -20.54
CA GLN A 96 -9.99 0.11 -20.64
C GLN A 96 -10.27 0.58 -22.08
N ILE A 97 -10.46 -0.38 -22.99
CA ILE A 97 -10.99 -0.16 -24.34
C ILE A 97 -12.51 -0.02 -24.20
N GLY A 98 -12.98 1.19 -23.92
CA GLY A 98 -14.39 1.50 -23.81
C GLY A 98 -14.66 2.92 -24.26
N ILE A 99 -15.78 3.13 -24.96
CA ILE A 99 -16.26 4.46 -25.35
C ILE A 99 -16.57 5.23 -24.06
N TRP A 100 -15.61 6.04 -23.61
CA TRP A 100 -15.85 7.03 -22.57
C TRP A 100 -16.80 8.06 -23.16
N ARG A 101 -18.11 7.89 -22.95
CA ARG A 101 -19.08 8.94 -23.23
C ARG A 101 -18.65 10.15 -22.40
N ARG A 102 -18.08 11.15 -23.08
CA ARG A 102 -17.82 12.45 -22.50
C ARG A 102 -19.18 13.00 -22.09
N GLY A 103 -19.51 12.89 -20.81
CA GLY A 103 -20.52 13.79 -20.25
C GLY A 103 -20.08 15.22 -20.59
N THR A 104 -21.04 16.09 -20.89
CA THR A 104 -20.80 17.49 -21.27
C THR A 104 -20.04 18.29 -20.20
N LYS A 105 -19.87 17.74 -19.00
CA LYS A 105 -19.07 18.32 -17.92
C LYS A 105 -17.92 17.39 -17.54
N PRO A 106 -16.66 17.86 -17.55
CA PRO A 106 -15.57 17.12 -16.93
C PRO A 106 -15.90 16.95 -15.44
N LYS A 107 -15.70 15.74 -14.91
CA LYS A 107 -15.84 15.50 -13.47
C LYS A 107 -14.52 15.92 -12.80
N ASP A 108 -14.58 16.79 -11.80
CA ASP A 108 -13.40 17.40 -11.14
C ASP A 108 -12.37 16.41 -10.59
N TRP A 109 -12.74 15.15 -10.39
CA TRP A 109 -11.84 14.10 -9.92
C TRP A 109 -10.98 13.46 -11.01
N MET A 110 -11.25 13.71 -12.29
CA MET A 110 -10.35 13.33 -13.37
C MET A 110 -9.22 14.36 -13.44
N VAL A 111 -8.07 13.97 -12.91
CA VAL A 111 -6.83 14.76 -12.96
C VAL A 111 -6.49 15.01 -14.43
N ASN A 112 -6.85 16.20 -14.94
CA ASN A 112 -6.31 16.70 -16.20
C ASN A 112 -4.79 16.79 -16.05
N LYS A 113 -4.10 16.28 -17.09
CA LYS A 113 -2.64 16.22 -17.22
C LYS A 113 -2.00 17.59 -17.04
#